data_AF-A0A922ZE39-F1
#
_entry.id   AF-A0A922ZE39-F1
#
_cell.length_a   1.000
_cell.length_b   1.000
_cell.length_c   1.000
_cell.angle_alpha   90.00
_cell.angle_beta   90.00
_cell.angle_gamma   90.00
#
_symmetry.space_group_name_H-M   'P 1'
#
loop_
_entity.id
_entity.type
_entity.pdbx_description
1 polymer ?
#
loop_
_entity_poly.entity_id
_entity_poly.type
_entity_poly.pdbx_seq_one_letter_code
_entity_poly.pdbx_strand_id
1 'polypeptide(L)' 'MRNTTVISNVKSCFITLTHSHSDPSSWIVKRWTKLMWFKKLISTDWFNDEQQALAFANQIKCEDYGKEIIRHAE' A
#
# COMPACT_ATOMS: atom_id res chain seq x y z
N MET A 1 -12.87 16.71 7.16
CA MET A 1 -12.27 16.76 5.81
C MET A 1 -11.28 15.61 5.71
N ARG A 2 -11.34 14.80 4.65
CA ARG A 2 -10.42 13.67 4.47
C ARG A 2 -9.15 14.19 3.81
N ASN A 3 -8.00 13.78 4.34
CA ASN A 3 -6.70 14.09 3.74
C ASN A 3 -6.14 12.82 3.09
N THR A 4 -5.68 12.93 1.85
CA THR A 4 -5.10 11.81 1.12
C THR A 4 -3.70 12.17 0.68
N THR A 5 -2.72 11.43 1.18
CA THR A 5 -1.31 11.57 0.85
C THR A 5 -0.90 10.47 -0.12
N VAL A 6 -0.32 10.87 -1.26
CA VAL A 6 0.26 9.93 -2.22
C VAL A 6 1.67 9.58 -1.75
N ILE A 7 1.88 8.32 -1.38
CA ILE A 7 3.18 7.81 -0.91
C ILE A 7 4.02 7.34 -2.09
N SER A 8 3.38 6.71 -3.09
CA SER A 8 4.03 6.28 -4.31
C SER A 8 3.08 6.38 -5.50
N ASN A 9 3.60 6.88 -6.63
CA ASN A 9 2.84 7.02 -7.88
C ASN A 9 3.67 6.56 -9.08
N VAL A 10 4.06 5.29 -9.08
CA VAL A 10 4.75 4.67 -10.22
C VAL A 10 3.77 3.82 -11.03
N LYS A 11 4.01 3.68 -12.34
CA LYS A 11 3.10 2.97 -13.26
C LYS A 11 2.79 1.53 -12.83
N SER A 12 3.74 0.86 -12.18
CA SER A 12 3.61 -0.51 -11.69
C SER A 12 3.04 -0.60 -10.27
N CYS A 13 2.96 0.51 -9.53
CA CYS A 13 2.61 0.53 -8.12
C CYS A 13 2.21 1.93 -7.62
N PHE A 14 1.03 2.02 -7.05
CA PHE A 14 0.40 3.23 -6.54
C PHE A 14 -0.01 3.00 -5.08
N ILE A 15 0.47 3.85 -4.18
CA ILE A 15 0.20 3.75 -2.74
C ILE A 15 -0.33 5.10 -2.27
N THR A 16 -1.50 5.08 -1.64
CA THR A 16 -2.11 6.25 -1.00
C THR A 16 -2.46 5.95 0.43
N LEU A 17 -2.15 6.89 1.32
CA LEU A 17 -2.61 6.91 2.69
C LEU A 17 -3.75 7.92 2.78
N THR A 18 -4.89 7.52 3.34
CA THR A 18 -6.03 8.40 3.59
C THR A 18 -6.32 8.40 5.08
N HIS A 19 -6.53 9.59 5.61
CA HIS A 19 -6.97 9.80 6.99
C HIS A 19 -8.11 10.82 7.04
N SER A 20 -8.83 10.82 8.15
CA SER A 20 -9.95 11.72 8.37
C SER A 20 -9.70 12.51 9.65
N HIS A 21 -9.74 13.84 9.60
CA HIS A 21 -9.61 14.63 10.84
C HIS A 21 -10.79 14.43 11.81
N SER A 22 -11.92 13.92 11.32
CA SER A 22 -13.12 13.67 12.14
C SER A 22 -13.26 12.21 12.58
N ASP A 23 -12.39 11.32 12.11
CA ASP A 23 -12.42 9.89 12.44
C ASP A 23 -10.99 9.37 12.55
N PRO A 24 -10.56 8.78 13.68
CA PRO A 24 -9.17 8.39 13.88
C PRO A 24 -8.71 7.29 12.91
N SER A 25 -9.62 6.68 12.15
CA SER A 25 -9.26 5.64 11.20
C SER A 25 -8.46 6.21 10.04
N SER A 26 -7.31 5.58 9.81
CA SER A 26 -6.47 5.78 8.65
C SER A 26 -6.44 4.49 7.84
N TRP A 27 -6.41 4.60 6.52
CA TRP A 27 -6.27 3.42 5.67
C TRP A 27 -5.33 3.69 4.52
N ILE A 28 -4.68 2.62 4.09
CA ILE A 28 -3.74 2.64 2.99
C ILE A 28 -4.33 1.83 1.87
N VAL A 29 -4.38 2.41 0.68
CA VAL A 29 -4.73 1.71 -0.55
C VAL A 29 -3.46 1.52 -1.35
N LYS A 30 -3.12 0.26 -1.61
CA LYS A 30 -2.02 -0.12 -2.49
C LYS A 30 -2.57 -0.78 -3.74
N ARG A 31 -2.14 -0.32 -4.91
CA ARG A 31 -2.48 -0.88 -6.23
C ARG A 31 -1.20 -1.21 -6.96
N TRP A 32 -1.02 -2.43 -7.45
CA TRP A 32 0.21 -2.79 -8.17
C TRP A 32 -0.06 -3.80 -9.26
N THR A 33 0.87 -3.90 -10.21
CA THR A 33 0.80 -4.88 -11.29
C THR A 33 1.79 -6.00 -11.02
N LYS A 34 1.28 -7.23 -10.90
CA LYS A 34 2.13 -8.42 -10.84
C LYS A 34 2.63 -8.73 -12.24
N LEU A 35 3.89 -8.37 -12.54
CA LEU A 35 4.50 -8.46 -13.87
C LEU A 35 4.37 -9.84 -14.51
N MET A 36 4.58 -10.91 -13.74
CA MET A 36 4.52 -12.29 -14.25
C MET A 36 3.13 -12.69 -14.80
N TRP A 37 2.05 -11.99 -14.40
CA TRP A 37 0.67 -12.30 -14.81
C TRP A 37 -0.07 -11.10 -15.43
N PHE A 38 0.62 -9.96 -15.61
CA PHE A 38 0.02 -8.65 -15.94
C PHE A 38 -1.25 -8.31 -15.15
N LYS A 39 -1.40 -8.89 -13.96
CA LYS A 39 -2.62 -8.77 -13.14
C LYS A 39 -2.50 -7.57 -12.24
N LYS A 40 -3.50 -6.68 -12.29
CA LYS A 40 -3.65 -5.59 -11.33
C LYS A 40 -4.18 -6.15 -10.01
N LEU A 41 -3.50 -5.81 -8.92
CA LEU A 41 -3.86 -6.18 -7.56
C LEU A 41 -4.13 -4.91 -6.75
N ILE A 42 -5.05 -5.02 -5.80
CA ILE A 42 -5.43 -3.95 -4.87
C ILE A 42 -5.43 -4.55 -3.46
N SER A 43 -4.80 -3.87 -2.52
CA SER A 43 -4.88 -4.15 -1.08
C SER A 43 -5.39 -2.91 -0.37
N THR A 44 -6.07 -3.12 0.75
CA THR A 44 -6.48 -2.05 1.65
C THR A 44 -6.24 -2.48 3.08
N ASP A 45 -5.46 -1.67 3.79
CA ASP A 45 -5.03 -1.93 5.16
C ASP A 45 -5.54 -0.79 6.04
N TRP A 46 -6.20 -1.14 7.15
CA TRP A 46 -6.85 -0.19 8.05
C TRP A 46 -6.09 -0.08 9.37
N PHE A 47 -6.01 1.13 9.89
CA PHE A 47 -5.28 1.51 11.10
C PHE A 47 -6.13 2.47 11.92
N ASN A 48 -6.02 2.40 13.23
CA ASN A 48 -6.70 3.32 14.15
C ASN A 48 -5.85 4.56 14.46
N ASP A 49 -4.63 4.62 13.93
CA ASP A 49 -3.66 5.67 14.19
C ASP A 49 -2.93 6.06 12.89
N GLU A 50 -2.79 7.37 12.67
CA GLU A 50 -2.13 7.92 11.48
C GLU A 50 -0.63 7.60 11.47
N GLN A 51 0.04 7.61 12.64
CA GLN A 51 1.48 7.35 12.71
C GLN A 51 1.78 5.87 12.38
N GLN A 52 0.95 4.94 12.84
CA GLN A 52 1.03 3.53 12.48
C GLN A 52 0.83 3.33 10.98
N ALA A 53 -0.20 3.97 10.41
CA ALA A 53 -0.43 3.92 8.97
C ALA A 53 0.77 4.49 8.19
N LEU A 54 1.32 5.62 8.63
CA LEU A 54 2.46 6.25 7.97
C LEU A 54 3.72 5.39 8.07
N ALA A 55 4.00 4.82 9.25
CA ALA A 55 5.12 3.91 9.44
C ALA A 55 5.00 2.67 8.54
N PHE A 56 3.82 2.07 8.46
CA PHE A 56 3.56 0.95 7.56
C PHE A 56 3.70 1.36 6.08
N ALA A 57 3.12 2.49 5.69
CA ALA A 57 3.21 3.02 4.33
C ALA A 57 4.65 3.22 3.85
N ASN A 58 5.53 3.66 4.74
CA ASN A 58 6.96 3.83 4.45
C ASN A 58 7.72 2.50 4.40
N GLN A 59 7.25 1.46 5.10
CA GLN A 59 7.84 0.12 5.05
C GLN A 59 7.44 -0.66 3.79
N ILE A 60 6.23 -0.46 3.27
CA ILE A 60 5.76 -1.19 2.09
C ILE A 60 6.41 -0.70 0.80
N LYS A 61 7.45 -1.41 0.35
CA LYS A 61 8.02 -1.19 -0.97
C LYS A 61 7.18 -1.86 -2.05
N CYS A 62 7.22 -1.29 -3.26
CA CYS A 62 6.59 -1.88 -4.43
C CYS A 62 7.31 -3.14 -4.93
N GLU A 63 8.56 -3.35 -4.52
CA GLU A 63 9.43 -4.45 -4.99
C GLU A 63 9.26 -5.77 -4.23
N ASP A 64 8.77 -5.76 -2.99
CA ASP A 64 8.70 -6.98 -2.15
C ASP A 64 7.68 -8.02 -2.66
N TYR A 65 6.51 -7.57 -3.12
CA TYR A 65 5.41 -8.47 -3.51
C TYR A 65 5.58 -9.13 -4.89
N GLY A 66 6.61 -8.75 -5.64
CA GLY A 66 7.03 -9.44 -6.86
C GLY A 66 7.99 -10.60 -6.61
N LYS A 67 8.63 -10.66 -5.43
CA LYS A 67 9.69 -11.62 -5.11
C LYS A 67 9.24 -12.73 -4.14
N GLU A 68 8.14 -12.54 -3.42
CA GLU A 68 7.66 -13.50 -2.40
C GLU A 68 7.22 -14.87 -2.92
N ILE A 69 7.18 -15.11 -4.24
CA ILE A 69 6.80 -16.43 -4.81
C ILE A 69 8.01 -17.27 -5.24
N ILE A 70 9.25 -16.78 -5.12
CA ILE A 70 10.45 -17.55 -5.52
C ILE A 70 11.15 -18.19 -4.30
N ARG A 71 10.67 -17.98 -3.06
CA ARG A 71 11.35 -18.50 -1.84
C ARG A 71 10.78 -19.79 -1.24
N HIS A 72 9.77 -20.41 -1.85
CA HIS A 72 9.19 -21.67 -1.36
C HIS A 72 9.28 -22.82 -2.38
N ALA A 73 10.23 -22.76 -3.30
CA ALA A 73 10.52 -23.84 -4.24
C ALA A 73 12.01 -24.22 -4.17
N GLU A 74 12.48 -24.63 -2.99
CA GLU A 74 13.69 -25.44 -2.81
C GLU A 74 13.41 -26.51 -1.76
#